data_AF-A0A3C0I0G7-F1
#
_entry.id   AF-A0A3C0I0G7-F1
#
_cell.length_a   1.000
_cell.length_b   1.000
_cell.length_c   1.000
_cell.angle_alpha   90.00
_cell.angle_beta   90.00
_cell.angle_gamma   90.00
#
_symmetry.space_group_name_H-M   'P 1'
#
loop_
_entity.id
_entity.type
_entity.pdbx_description
1 polymer ?
#
loop_
_entity_poly.entity_id
_entity_poly.type
_entity_poly.pdbx_seq_one_letter_code
_entity_poly.pdbx_strand_id
1 'polypeptide(L)'
;MKCFNGLALLFMLTISSGLYAEGSNYSSVYTSLTEKCKVVSMGERGDSTSECPGKGDYRIFIEVGDDRSWIVIKKGEDVVIDLQEAVMQNAVGNFPEVSGTVAEWRYKGKTPIAFIFRIAGTAEIYPDDDSPPIYKTRSKLIVVRLEADSACVIGTTTSNVKAREMADDSRKMCR
;
A
#
# COMPACT_ATOMS: atom_id res chain seq x y z
N MET A 1 60.27 -11.28 58.94
CA MET A 1 58.85 -11.55 59.25
C MET A 1 58.01 -10.42 58.67
N LYS A 2 56.97 -10.77 57.88
CA LYS A 2 55.89 -9.93 57.32
C LYS A 2 56.25 -9.07 56.09
N CYS A 3 55.44 -8.95 55.04
CA CYS A 3 54.36 -9.75 54.43
C CYS A 3 54.14 -9.08 53.05
N PHE A 4 54.13 -9.86 51.98
CA PHE A 4 53.87 -9.39 50.60
C PHE A 4 52.36 -9.09 50.43
N ASN A 5 51.98 -7.86 50.09
CA ASN A 5 50.63 -7.51 49.66
C ASN A 5 50.59 -7.43 48.13
N GLY A 6 50.11 -8.50 47.49
CA GLY A 6 49.80 -8.52 46.07
C GLY A 6 48.32 -8.22 45.86
N LEU A 7 48.00 -7.02 45.38
CA LEU A 7 46.65 -6.63 44.98
C LEU A 7 46.41 -7.14 43.55
N ALA A 8 45.65 -8.23 43.40
CA ALA A 8 45.26 -8.76 42.10
C ALA A 8 44.05 -7.97 41.55
N LEU A 9 44.27 -7.22 40.46
CA LEU A 9 43.21 -6.51 39.73
C LEU A 9 42.51 -7.49 38.77
N LEU A 10 41.28 -7.89 39.09
CA LEU A 10 40.45 -8.74 38.23
C LEU A 10 39.75 -7.84 37.18
N PHE A 11 40.19 -7.90 35.91
CA PHE A 11 39.51 -7.25 34.79
C PHE A 11 38.35 -8.14 34.31
N MET A 12 37.10 -7.79 34.66
CA MET A 12 35.91 -8.42 34.07
C MET A 12 35.71 -7.91 32.64
N LEU A 13 35.98 -8.76 31.65
CA LEU A 13 35.59 -8.54 30.25
C LEU A 13 34.08 -8.79 30.10
N THR A 14 33.29 -7.71 30.04
CA THR A 14 31.88 -7.76 29.64
C THR A 14 31.79 -7.87 28.11
N ILE A 15 31.55 -9.10 27.62
CA ILE A 15 31.26 -9.34 26.21
C ILE A 15 29.86 -8.78 25.93
N SER A 16 29.80 -7.57 25.38
CA SER A 16 28.56 -6.98 24.89
C SER A 16 28.18 -7.65 23.58
N SER A 17 27.28 -8.62 23.64
CA SER A 17 26.65 -9.22 22.47
C SER A 17 25.77 -8.17 21.78
N GLY A 18 26.32 -7.47 20.79
CA GLY A 18 25.54 -6.62 19.90
C GLY A 18 24.54 -7.49 19.14
N LEU A 19 23.28 -7.46 19.53
CA LEU A 19 22.18 -7.96 18.71
C LEU A 19 22.08 -7.05 17.48
N TYR A 20 22.68 -7.48 16.37
CA TYR A 20 22.38 -6.90 15.08
C TYR A 20 20.93 -7.23 14.76
N ALA A 21 20.05 -6.24 14.85
CA ALA A 21 18.75 -6.32 14.23
C ALA A 21 18.99 -6.48 12.72
N GLU A 22 18.75 -7.67 12.18
CA GLU A 22 18.70 -7.89 10.74
C GLU A 22 17.59 -6.98 10.20
N GLY A 23 17.98 -5.82 9.66
CA GLY A 23 17.03 -4.85 9.12
C GLY A 23 16.15 -5.58 8.13
N SER A 24 14.83 -5.51 8.31
CA SER A 24 13.90 -6.13 7.39
C SER A 24 14.26 -5.68 5.98
N ASN A 25 14.54 -6.61 5.06
CA ASN A 25 14.88 -6.32 3.66
C ASN A 25 13.72 -5.66 2.88
N TYR A 26 12.69 -5.17 3.58
CA TYR A 26 11.52 -4.53 3.04
C TYR A 26 11.60 -3.02 3.19
N SER A 27 11.20 -2.30 2.14
CA SER A 27 11.16 -0.84 2.11
C SER A 27 9.93 -0.33 1.38
N SER A 28 9.63 0.96 1.57
CA SER A 28 8.46 1.61 0.96
C SER A 28 8.90 2.83 0.17
N VAL A 29 8.38 2.94 -1.05
CA VAL A 29 8.54 4.12 -1.92
C VAL A 29 7.15 4.60 -2.33
N TYR A 30 6.94 5.91 -2.40
CA TYR A 30 5.62 6.46 -2.65
C TYR A 30 5.54 7.12 -4.04
N THR A 31 4.37 7.00 -4.65
CA THR A 31 3.97 7.74 -5.85
C THR A 31 2.85 8.70 -5.47
N SER A 32 2.95 9.97 -5.87
CA SER A 32 1.83 10.92 -5.77
C SER A 32 0.75 10.57 -6.79
N LEU A 33 -0.51 10.56 -6.34
CA LEU A 33 -1.70 10.31 -7.15
C LEU A 33 -2.45 11.59 -7.55
N THR A 34 -1.95 12.77 -7.16
CA THR A 34 -2.66 14.05 -7.40
C THR A 34 -1.81 15.11 -8.11
N GLU A 35 -0.55 15.28 -7.72
CA GLU A 35 0.24 16.45 -8.17
C GLU A 35 0.95 16.24 -9.51
N LYS A 36 1.12 14.98 -9.94
CA LYS A 36 1.98 14.62 -11.08
C LYS A 36 1.32 13.68 -12.08
N CYS A 37 0.01 13.47 -11.94
CA CYS A 37 -0.75 12.67 -12.88
C CYS A 37 -1.14 13.53 -14.08
N LYS A 38 -0.95 13.00 -15.27
CA LYS A 38 -1.28 13.67 -16.54
C LYS A 38 -2.49 13.00 -17.15
N VAL A 39 -3.50 13.79 -17.49
CA VAL A 39 -4.63 13.27 -18.28
C VAL A 39 -4.11 12.84 -19.65
N VAL A 40 -4.31 11.57 -19.99
CA VAL A 40 -3.89 10.96 -21.27
C VAL A 40 -5.07 10.62 -22.17
N SER A 41 -6.28 10.53 -21.60
CA SER A 41 -7.52 10.36 -22.34
C SER A 41 -8.66 11.08 -21.61
N MET A 42 -9.60 11.62 -22.38
CA MET A 42 -10.85 12.20 -21.89
C MET A 42 -11.99 11.57 -22.67
N GLY A 43 -12.93 10.95 -21.95
CA GLY A 43 -14.15 10.39 -22.49
C GLY A 43 -15.32 11.36 -22.43
N GLU A 44 -16.50 10.87 -22.79
CA GLU A 44 -17.74 11.62 -22.60
C GLU A 44 -18.17 11.60 -21.14
N ARG A 45 -19.01 12.57 -20.73
CA ARG A 45 -19.68 12.60 -19.40
C ARG A 45 -18.75 12.56 -18.17
N GLY A 46 -17.50 12.99 -18.31
CA GLY A 46 -16.56 13.10 -17.19
C GLY A 46 -15.65 11.88 -17.03
N ASP A 47 -15.78 10.88 -17.90
CA ASP A 47 -14.85 9.75 -17.94
C ASP A 47 -13.44 10.27 -18.32
N SER A 48 -12.41 9.77 -17.65
CA SER A 48 -11.04 10.17 -17.98
C SER A 48 -10.01 9.15 -17.53
N THR A 49 -8.87 9.17 -18.20
CA THR A 49 -7.70 8.38 -17.83
C THR A 49 -6.55 9.32 -17.53
N SER A 50 -5.93 9.16 -16.36
CA SER A 50 -4.73 9.90 -15.96
C SER A 50 -3.57 8.96 -15.70
N GLU A 51 -2.41 9.21 -16.31
CA GLU A 51 -1.18 8.48 -16.04
C GLU A 51 -0.40 9.17 -14.91
N CYS A 52 -0.08 8.42 -13.85
CA CYS A 52 0.70 8.87 -12.71
C CYS A 52 2.14 8.31 -12.74
N PRO A 53 3.10 8.92 -12.01
CA PRO A 53 4.48 8.45 -11.98
C PRO A 53 4.61 6.99 -11.51
N GLY A 54 5.08 6.14 -12.42
CA GLY A 54 5.37 4.73 -12.15
C GLY A 54 6.67 4.47 -11.37
N LYS A 55 7.03 3.19 -11.23
CA LYS A 55 8.31 2.75 -10.67
C LYS A 55 8.86 1.56 -11.45
N GLY A 56 10.14 1.61 -11.81
CA GLY A 56 10.73 0.62 -12.72
C GLY A 56 9.96 0.61 -14.04
N ASP A 57 9.60 -0.58 -14.51
CA ASP A 57 8.82 -0.76 -15.75
C ASP A 57 7.30 -0.66 -15.53
N TYR A 58 6.86 -0.45 -14.28
CA TYR A 58 5.44 -0.32 -13.97
C TYR A 58 4.95 1.10 -14.19
N ARG A 59 3.79 1.22 -14.81
CA ARG A 59 3.04 2.46 -15.04
C ARG A 59 1.70 2.39 -14.32
N ILE A 60 1.24 3.52 -13.78
CA ILE A 60 -0.02 3.62 -13.02
C ILE A 60 -0.96 4.51 -13.81
N PHE A 61 -2.18 4.03 -14.04
CA PHE A 61 -3.27 4.82 -14.60
C PHE A 61 -4.40 4.88 -13.58
N ILE A 62 -4.99 6.07 -13.42
CA ILE A 62 -6.26 6.27 -12.70
C ILE A 62 -7.33 6.43 -13.77
N GLU A 63 -8.27 5.49 -13.77
CA GLU A 63 -9.47 5.55 -14.60
C GLU A 63 -10.61 6.14 -13.78
N VAL A 64 -11.39 7.02 -14.39
CA VAL A 64 -12.57 7.66 -13.80
C VAL A 64 -13.76 7.36 -14.69
N GLY A 65 -14.89 7.00 -14.08
CA GLY A 65 -16.17 6.94 -14.76
C GLY A 65 -17.36 6.86 -13.81
N ASP A 66 -18.42 7.60 -14.12
CA ASP A 66 -19.65 7.74 -13.29
C ASP A 66 -19.34 7.98 -11.80
N ASP A 67 -18.55 9.03 -11.52
CA ASP A 67 -18.06 9.43 -10.19
C ASP A 67 -17.33 8.33 -9.38
N ARG A 68 -16.84 7.30 -10.07
CA ARG A 68 -16.02 6.23 -9.51
C ARG A 68 -14.64 6.29 -10.12
N SER A 69 -13.67 5.76 -9.40
CA SER A 69 -12.32 5.64 -9.95
C SER A 69 -11.60 4.40 -9.46
N TRP A 70 -10.72 3.87 -10.29
CA TRP A 70 -9.89 2.70 -10.00
C TRP A 70 -8.49 2.86 -10.62
N ILE A 71 -7.59 1.97 -10.22
CA ILE A 71 -6.22 1.95 -10.76
C ILE A 71 -6.09 0.83 -11.78
N VAL A 72 -5.44 1.13 -12.90
CA VAL A 72 -4.90 0.13 -13.83
C VAL A 72 -3.38 0.17 -13.74
N ILE A 73 -2.76 -0.98 -13.54
CA ILE A 73 -1.30 -1.11 -13.50
C ILE A 73 -0.84 -1.79 -14.78
N LYS A 74 0.08 -1.15 -15.48
CA LYS A 74 0.74 -1.72 -16.67
C LYS A 74 2.21 -1.98 -16.41
N LYS A 75 2.81 -2.89 -17.18
CA LYS A 75 4.26 -3.10 -17.27
C LYS A 75 4.63 -3.01 -18.74
N GLY A 76 5.34 -1.95 -19.13
CA GLY A 76 5.41 -1.56 -20.54
C GLY A 76 4.02 -1.17 -21.08
N GLU A 77 3.56 -1.85 -22.13
CA GLU A 77 2.23 -1.65 -22.72
C GLU A 77 1.18 -2.66 -22.21
N ASP A 78 1.61 -3.73 -21.55
CA ASP A 78 0.74 -4.81 -21.10
C ASP A 78 0.03 -4.44 -19.79
N VAL A 79 -1.27 -4.68 -19.73
CA VAL A 79 -2.06 -4.55 -18.50
C VAL A 79 -1.74 -5.72 -17.60
N VAL A 80 -1.15 -5.43 -16.44
CA VAL A 80 -0.84 -6.43 -15.41
C VAL A 80 -2.06 -6.68 -14.54
N ILE A 81 -2.80 -5.62 -14.20
CA ILE A 81 -4.06 -5.73 -13.47
C ILE A 81 -4.93 -4.49 -13.70
N ASP A 82 -6.22 -4.74 -13.92
CA ASP A 82 -7.28 -3.73 -13.80
C ASP A 82 -8.00 -3.95 -12.46
N LEU A 83 -8.02 -2.91 -11.63
CA LEU A 83 -8.58 -3.00 -10.27
C LEU A 83 -10.04 -2.56 -10.18
N GLN A 84 -10.75 -2.33 -11.29
CA GLN A 84 -12.15 -1.91 -11.26
C GLN A 84 -13.01 -2.84 -10.39
N GLU A 85 -13.03 -4.13 -10.71
CA GLU A 85 -13.82 -5.13 -9.96
C GLU A 85 -13.39 -5.16 -8.49
N ALA A 86 -12.08 -5.15 -8.24
CA ALA A 86 -11.54 -5.13 -6.89
C ALA A 86 -12.02 -3.92 -6.08
N VAL A 87 -12.01 -2.73 -6.66
CA VAL A 87 -12.51 -1.50 -6.02
C VAL A 87 -14.01 -1.61 -5.75
N MET A 88 -14.81 -2.06 -6.72
CA MET A 88 -16.26 -2.19 -6.58
C MET A 88 -16.66 -3.21 -5.51
N GLN A 89 -16.06 -4.41 -5.53
CA GLN A 89 -16.32 -5.45 -4.53
C GLN A 89 -15.84 -5.06 -3.13
N ASN A 90 -14.84 -4.18 -3.06
CA ASN A 90 -14.31 -3.67 -1.82
C ASN A 90 -14.88 -2.28 -1.47
N ALA A 91 -15.97 -1.84 -2.08
CA ALA A 91 -16.56 -0.55 -1.74
C ALA A 91 -16.85 -0.45 -0.23
N VAL A 92 -16.58 0.72 0.34
CA VAL A 92 -16.86 1.04 1.75
C VAL A 92 -18.05 2.00 1.88
N GLY A 93 -18.83 2.14 0.81
CA GLY A 93 -19.96 3.03 0.63
C GLY A 93 -20.30 3.18 -0.86
N ASN A 94 -21.20 4.11 -1.17
CA ASN A 94 -21.56 4.50 -2.53
C ASN A 94 -20.40 5.27 -3.20
N PHE A 95 -20.35 5.20 -4.54
CA PHE A 95 -19.36 5.86 -5.39
C PHE A 95 -17.91 5.61 -4.95
N PRO A 96 -17.44 4.35 -4.98
CA PRO A 96 -16.09 4.04 -4.55
C PRO A 96 -15.05 4.65 -5.49
N GLU A 97 -14.03 5.25 -4.91
CA GLU A 97 -12.98 5.98 -5.62
C GLU A 97 -11.59 5.68 -5.06
N VAL A 98 -10.57 5.84 -5.89
CA VAL A 98 -9.18 6.00 -5.46
C VAL A 98 -9.09 7.26 -4.62
N SER A 99 -8.58 7.13 -3.39
CA SER A 99 -8.54 8.22 -2.42
C SER A 99 -7.16 8.39 -1.81
N GLY A 100 -6.94 9.55 -1.18
CA GLY A 100 -5.63 9.93 -0.64
C GLY A 100 -4.68 10.45 -1.72
N THR A 101 -3.55 10.99 -1.29
CA THR A 101 -2.61 11.70 -2.18
C THR A 101 -1.47 10.82 -2.69
N VAL A 102 -1.29 9.61 -2.14
CA VAL A 102 -0.18 8.72 -2.48
C VAL A 102 -0.60 7.25 -2.54
N ALA A 103 0.08 6.50 -3.41
CA ALA A 103 0.17 5.04 -3.33
C ALA A 103 1.56 4.62 -2.85
N GLU A 104 1.62 3.47 -2.19
CA GLU A 104 2.85 2.88 -1.66
C GLU A 104 3.26 1.67 -2.52
N TRP A 105 4.50 1.71 -2.97
CA TRP A 105 5.22 0.56 -3.52
C TRP A 105 6.00 -0.10 -2.40
N ARG A 106 5.70 -1.37 -2.13
CA ARG A 106 6.46 -2.18 -1.18
C ARG A 106 7.53 -2.96 -1.92
N TYR A 107 8.76 -2.89 -1.44
CA TYR A 107 9.92 -3.54 -2.04
C TYR A 107 10.49 -4.61 -1.13
N LYS A 108 11.07 -5.66 -1.73
CA LYS A 108 12.03 -6.56 -1.08
C LYS A 108 13.38 -6.40 -1.79
N GLY A 109 14.36 -5.81 -1.12
CA GLY A 109 15.58 -5.35 -1.76
C GLY A 109 15.27 -4.31 -2.84
N LYS A 110 15.57 -4.63 -4.11
CA LYS A 110 15.31 -3.76 -5.28
C LYS A 110 14.05 -4.15 -6.06
N THR A 111 13.38 -5.23 -5.69
CA THR A 111 12.22 -5.76 -6.41
C THR A 111 10.94 -5.23 -5.79
N PRO A 112 10.05 -4.56 -6.54
CA PRO A 112 8.71 -4.22 -6.06
C PRO A 112 7.91 -5.51 -5.91
N ILE A 113 7.32 -5.72 -4.74
CA ILE A 113 6.56 -6.94 -4.39
C ILE A 113 5.09 -6.65 -4.12
N ALA A 114 4.71 -5.40 -3.88
CA ALA A 114 3.32 -5.03 -3.70
C ALA A 114 3.07 -3.56 -4.06
N PHE A 115 1.83 -3.29 -4.41
CA PHE A 115 1.27 -1.96 -4.58
C PHE A 115 0.10 -1.78 -3.62
N ILE A 116 0.12 -0.71 -2.84
CA ILE A 116 -0.87 -0.44 -1.80
C ILE A 116 -1.45 0.95 -2.06
N PHE A 117 -2.76 1.03 -2.18
CA PHE A 117 -3.46 2.30 -2.38
C PHE A 117 -4.75 2.32 -1.56
N ARG A 118 -5.27 3.53 -1.32
CA ARG A 118 -6.47 3.72 -0.53
C ARG A 118 -7.66 3.91 -1.46
N ILE A 119 -8.78 3.32 -1.07
CA ILE A 119 -10.09 3.60 -1.63
C ILE A 119 -10.98 4.23 -0.57
N ALA A 120 -11.90 5.08 -0.99
CA ALA A 120 -12.94 5.66 -0.15
C ALA A 120 -14.30 5.49 -0.80
N GLY A 121 -15.35 5.72 -0.01
CA GLY A 121 -16.73 5.75 -0.46
C GLY A 121 -17.63 6.38 0.60
N THR A 122 -18.80 6.82 0.19
CA THR A 122 -19.76 7.51 1.08
C THR A 122 -20.75 6.51 1.65
N ALA A 123 -20.67 6.25 2.95
CA ALA A 123 -21.61 5.38 3.65
C ALA A 123 -22.81 6.18 4.17
N GLU A 124 -24.00 5.64 3.95
CA GLU A 124 -25.25 6.11 4.56
C GLU A 124 -25.48 5.39 5.88
N ILE A 125 -25.65 6.15 6.96
CA ILE A 125 -25.90 5.63 8.30
C ILE A 125 -27.28 6.12 8.74
N TYR A 126 -28.19 5.19 8.97
CA TYR A 126 -29.54 5.47 9.45
C TYR A 126 -29.53 5.43 10.99
N PRO A 127 -29.79 6.54 11.69
CA PRO A 127 -29.99 6.54 13.14
C PRO A 127 -31.24 5.73 13.53
N ASP A 128 -31.32 5.30 14.79
CA ASP A 128 -32.48 4.57 15.32
C ASP A 128 -33.70 5.48 15.62
N ASP A 129 -33.60 6.77 15.33
CA ASP A 129 -34.67 7.77 15.45
C ASP A 129 -35.13 8.27 14.07
N ASP A 130 -36.15 9.14 14.04
CA ASP A 130 -36.70 9.69 12.78
C ASP A 130 -35.77 10.73 12.10
N SER A 131 -34.48 10.79 12.47
CA SER A 131 -33.54 11.71 11.85
C SER A 131 -33.18 11.28 10.42
N PRO A 132 -32.84 12.24 9.54
CA PRO A 132 -32.28 11.93 8.22
C PRO A 132 -30.99 11.09 8.29
N PRO A 133 -30.65 10.35 7.22
CA PRO A 133 -29.42 9.58 7.17
C PRO A 133 -28.19 10.47 7.29
N ILE A 134 -27.18 9.97 8.01
CA ILE A 134 -25.88 10.61 8.16
C ILE A 134 -24.92 10.03 7.13
N TYR A 135 -24.37 10.89 6.28
CA TYR A 135 -23.38 10.52 5.27
C TYR A 135 -21.97 10.61 5.88
N LYS A 136 -21.20 9.51 5.82
CA LYS A 136 -19.81 9.48 6.27
C LYS A 136 -18.90 8.85 5.23
N THR A 137 -17.79 9.51 4.91
CA THR A 137 -16.71 8.90 4.14
C THR A 137 -16.04 7.80 4.97
N ARG A 138 -15.95 6.61 4.39
CA ARG A 138 -15.15 5.50 4.91
C ARG A 138 -14.01 5.25 3.94
N SER A 139 -12.91 4.69 4.44
CA SER A 139 -11.78 4.31 3.59
C SER A 139 -11.12 3.02 4.05
N LYS A 140 -10.47 2.33 3.12
CA LYS A 140 -9.55 1.23 3.40
C LYS A 140 -8.48 1.15 2.32
N LEU A 141 -7.45 0.36 2.60
CA LEU A 141 -6.35 0.08 1.71
C LEU A 141 -6.63 -1.23 0.96
N ILE A 142 -6.32 -1.24 -0.33
CA ILE A 142 -6.19 -2.45 -1.13
C ILE A 142 -4.71 -2.79 -1.20
N VAL A 143 -4.38 -4.07 -0.99
CA VAL A 143 -3.02 -4.60 -1.10
C VAL A 143 -2.95 -5.51 -2.32
N VAL A 144 -2.19 -5.08 -3.32
CA VAL A 144 -1.96 -5.79 -4.57
C VAL A 144 -0.60 -6.45 -4.52
N ARG A 145 -0.52 -7.77 -4.70
CA ARG A 145 0.73 -8.50 -4.92
C ARG A 145 1.19 -8.26 -6.33
N LEU A 146 2.48 -7.97 -6.49
CA LEU A 146 3.15 -7.89 -7.79
C LEU A 146 4.06 -9.11 -7.92
N GLU A 147 3.89 -9.88 -8.99
CA GLU A 147 4.77 -10.97 -9.39
C GLU A 147 5.49 -10.60 -10.70
N ALA A 148 6.25 -11.52 -11.29
CA ALA A 148 7.06 -11.20 -12.47
C ALA A 148 6.18 -10.69 -13.63
N ASP A 149 5.09 -11.40 -13.92
CA ASP A 149 4.23 -11.19 -15.09
C ASP A 149 2.73 -11.14 -14.74
N SER A 150 2.40 -11.09 -13.44
CA SER A 150 1.03 -11.05 -12.95
C SER A 150 0.89 -10.18 -11.70
N ALA A 151 -0.35 -9.81 -11.39
CA ALA A 151 -0.69 -9.20 -10.12
C ALA A 151 -2.08 -9.63 -9.67
N CYS A 152 -2.35 -9.52 -8.38
CA CYS A 152 -3.62 -9.89 -7.78
C CYS A 152 -3.84 -9.16 -6.45
N VAL A 153 -5.09 -9.03 -6.03
CA VAL A 153 -5.42 -8.49 -4.70
C VAL A 153 -5.24 -9.58 -3.65
N ILE A 154 -4.41 -9.32 -2.64
CA ILE A 154 -4.13 -10.28 -1.55
C ILE A 154 -4.79 -9.93 -0.21
N GLY A 155 -5.42 -8.76 -0.13
CA GLY A 155 -6.21 -8.35 1.01
C GLY A 155 -6.59 -6.89 1.02
N THR A 156 -7.42 -6.53 1.98
CA THR A 156 -7.76 -5.14 2.31
C THR A 156 -7.70 -4.90 3.82
N THR A 157 -7.46 -3.65 4.22
CA THR A 157 -7.35 -3.28 5.64
C THR A 157 -7.46 -1.78 5.84
N THR A 158 -7.82 -1.33 7.03
CA THR A 158 -7.83 0.10 7.37
C THR A 158 -6.50 0.59 7.95
N SER A 159 -5.55 -0.31 8.23
CA SER A 159 -4.25 0.01 8.84
C SER A 159 -3.09 -0.13 7.87
N ASN A 160 -2.27 0.92 7.73
CA ASN A 160 -1.04 0.90 6.93
C ASN A 160 -0.06 -0.18 7.40
N VAL A 161 0.05 -0.41 8.72
CA VAL A 161 0.93 -1.44 9.29
C VAL A 161 0.48 -2.83 8.83
N LYS A 162 -0.81 -3.13 8.97
CA LYS A 162 -1.38 -4.41 8.51
C LYS A 162 -1.26 -4.59 7.00
N ALA A 163 -1.38 -3.50 6.23
CA ALA A 163 -1.24 -3.57 4.77
C ALA A 163 0.18 -3.99 4.38
N ARG A 164 1.20 -3.45 5.07
CA ARG A 164 2.60 -3.84 4.88
C ARG A 164 2.88 -5.26 5.35
N GLU A 165 2.32 -5.67 6.50
CA GLU A 165 2.43 -7.06 6.97
C GLU A 165 1.86 -8.05 5.93
N MET A 166 0.71 -7.74 5.32
CA MET A 166 0.15 -8.54 4.23
C MET A 166 1.07 -8.57 3.00
N ALA A 167 1.64 -7.42 2.64
CA ALA A 167 2.57 -7.32 1.51
C ALA A 167 3.88 -8.07 1.78
N ASP A 168 4.36 -8.12 3.01
CA ASP A 168 5.63 -8.75 3.38
C ASP A 168 5.49 -10.28 3.61
N ASP A 169 4.25 -10.81 3.72
CA ASP A 169 3.97 -12.24 3.85
C ASP A 169 4.15 -12.98 2.52
N SER A 170 5.25 -13.75 2.40
CA SER A 170 5.59 -14.52 1.20
C SER A 170 4.62 -15.67 0.88
N ARG A 171 3.70 -16.03 1.80
CA ARG A 171 2.68 -17.06 1.55
C ARG A 171 1.46 -16.49 0.80
N LYS A 172 1.34 -15.17 0.73
CA LYS A 172 0.27 -14.43 0.04
C LYS A 172 0.69 -14.15 -1.41
N MET A 173 0.66 -15.19 -2.25
CA MET A 173 0.92 -15.14 -3.69
C MET A 173 -0.40 -15.09 -4.48
N CYS A 174 -0.30 -14.74 -5.75
CA CYS A 174 -1.41 -14.88 -6.69
C CYS A 174 -1.74 -16.36 -6.85
N ARG A 175 -3.05 -16.66 -6.82
CA ARG A 175 -3.59 -18.02 -6.88
C ARG A 175 -4.39 -18.18 -8.16
#